data_AF-A0A3B3UTX8-F1
#
_entry.id   AF-A0A3B3UTX8-F1
#
_cell.length_a   1.000
_cell.length_b   1.000
_cell.length_c   1.000
_cell.angle_alpha   90.00
_cell.angle_beta   90.00
_cell.angle_gamma   90.00
#
_symmetry.space_group_name_H-M   'P 1'
#
loop_
_entity.id
_entity.type
_entity.pdbx_description
1 polymer ?
#
loop_
_entity_poly.entity_id
_entity_poly.type
_entity_poly.pdbx_seq_one_letter_code
_entity_poly.pdbx_strand_id
1 'polypeptide(L)'
;MELSESVQKGLQLLADQSTVNHSSFQVLLDVSFRGLLSSRADPTVLDQPELKHMDRILLKQSHAALTTFILEAVKHNADKSTISSCLEELTFSTDRIEIFFSTYQKHKKDIEHLLSR
;
A
#
# COMPACT_ATOMS: atom_id res chain seq x y z
N MET A 1 2.37 -14.30 5.54
CA MET A 1 1.75 -13.17 6.26
C MET A 1 0.28 -13.46 6.32
N GLU A 2 -0.35 -13.37 7.49
CA GLU A 2 -1.79 -13.58 7.61
C GLU A 2 -2.50 -12.23 7.68
N LEU A 3 -3.15 -11.84 6.58
CA LEU A 3 -3.90 -10.60 6.50
C LEU A 3 -5.33 -10.82 6.93
N SER A 4 -5.88 -9.92 7.75
CA SER A 4 -7.31 -9.96 8.08
C SER A 4 -8.17 -9.76 6.83
N GLU A 5 -9.42 -10.25 6.87
CA GLU A 5 -10.36 -10.08 5.75
C GLU A 5 -10.56 -8.61 5.35
N SER A 6 -10.53 -7.68 6.32
CA SER A 6 -10.68 -6.25 6.05
C SER A 6 -9.50 -5.69 5.26
N VAL A 7 -8.28 -6.14 5.55
CA VAL A 7 -7.07 -5.76 4.81
C VAL A 7 -7.12 -6.37 3.41
N GLN A 8 -7.47 -7.66 3.29
CA GLN A 8 -7.58 -8.31 1.99
C GLN A 8 -8.60 -7.61 1.07
N LYS A 9 -9.79 -7.26 1.59
CA LYS A 9 -10.81 -6.51 0.82
C LYS A 9 -10.29 -5.13 0.39
N GLY A 10 -9.62 -4.41 1.27
CA GLY A 10 -9.03 -3.10 0.92
C GLY A 10 -7.93 -3.22 -0.14
N LEU A 11 -7.12 -4.27 -0.09
CA LEU A 11 -6.12 -4.55 -1.12
C LEU A 11 -6.74 -5.00 -2.44
N GLN A 12 -7.81 -5.80 -2.43
CA GLN A 12 -8.54 -6.18 -3.64
C GLN A 12 -9.17 -4.97 -4.35
N LEU A 13 -9.71 -4.01 -3.59
CA LEU A 13 -10.15 -2.72 -4.15
C LEU A 13 -8.99 -1.97 -4.79
N LEU A 14 -7.82 -1.99 -4.15
CA LEU A 14 -6.60 -1.39 -4.70
C LEU A 14 -6.11 -2.12 -5.96
N ALA A 15 -6.35 -3.42 -6.09
CA ALA A 15 -5.97 -4.26 -7.23
C ALA A 15 -6.84 -4.02 -8.48
N ASP A 16 -8.11 -3.61 -8.28
CA ASP A 16 -9.06 -3.35 -9.35
C ASP A 16 -8.69 -2.10 -10.16
N GLN A 17 -8.30 -2.30 -11.41
CA GLN A 17 -7.88 -1.23 -12.33
C GLN A 17 -9.05 -0.38 -12.84
N SER A 18 -10.28 -0.89 -12.74
CA SER A 18 -11.48 -0.13 -13.12
C SER A 18 -11.86 0.90 -12.06
N THR A 19 -11.57 0.61 -10.80
CA THR A 19 -11.81 1.49 -9.65
C THR A 19 -10.62 2.39 -9.36
N VAL A 20 -9.40 1.85 -9.43
CA VAL A 20 -8.16 2.58 -9.16
C VAL A 20 -7.35 2.59 -10.45
N ASN A 21 -7.14 3.75 -11.08
CA ASN A 21 -6.27 3.82 -12.25
C ASN A 21 -4.78 3.76 -11.87
N HIS A 22 -3.90 3.70 -12.87
CA HIS A 22 -2.45 3.58 -12.66
C HIS A 22 -1.84 4.72 -11.82
N SER A 23 -2.15 5.99 -12.16
CA SER A 23 -1.61 7.14 -11.44
C SER A 23 -2.08 7.18 -9.98
N SER A 24 -3.33 6.80 -9.74
CA SER A 24 -3.93 6.80 -8.40
C SER A 24 -3.33 5.71 -7.53
N PHE A 25 -3.04 4.54 -8.10
CA PHE A 25 -2.30 3.49 -7.41
C PHE A 25 -0.92 3.96 -6.97
N GLN A 26 -0.15 4.57 -7.89
CA GLN A 26 1.18 5.09 -7.57
C GLN A 26 1.15 6.17 -6.49
N VAL A 27 0.23 7.13 -6.60
CA VAL A 27 0.07 8.19 -5.62
C VAL A 27 -0.37 7.62 -4.28
N LEU A 28 -1.34 6.70 -4.25
CA LEU A 28 -1.81 6.09 -3.01
C LEU A 28 -0.71 5.29 -2.30
N LEU A 29 0.14 4.61 -3.07
CA LEU A 29 1.33 3.93 -2.55
C LEU A 29 2.34 4.90 -1.96
N ASP A 30 2.70 5.96 -2.69
CA ASP A 30 3.64 6.98 -2.22
C ASP A 30 3.14 7.64 -0.92
N VAL A 31 1.88 8.06 -0.88
CA VAL A 31 1.32 8.71 0.32
C VAL A 31 1.17 7.74 1.50
N SER A 32 0.98 6.44 1.26
CA SER A 32 1.05 5.40 2.32
C SER A 32 2.44 5.30 2.93
N PHE A 33 3.50 5.23 2.13
CA PHE A 33 4.89 5.25 2.64
C PHE A 33 5.22 6.57 3.33
N ARG A 34 4.85 7.70 2.73
CA ARG A 34 5.05 9.03 3.31
C ARG A 34 4.33 9.19 4.64
N GLY A 35 3.10 8.69 4.74
CA GLY A 35 2.31 8.70 5.97
C GLY A 35 2.97 7.93 7.11
N LEU A 36 3.56 6.76 6.80
CA LEU A 36 4.30 5.94 7.78
C LEU A 36 5.60 6.60 8.26
N LEU A 37 6.33 7.23 7.34
CA LEU A 37 7.64 7.83 7.62
C LEU A 37 7.57 9.26 8.16
N SER A 38 6.39 9.89 8.12
CA SER A 38 6.19 11.23 8.65
C SER A 38 6.13 11.23 10.18
N SER A 39 6.82 12.18 10.80
CA SER A 39 6.78 12.38 12.26
C SER A 39 5.47 13.00 12.77
N ARG A 40 4.63 13.53 11.86
CA ARG A 40 3.29 14.03 12.14
C ARG A 40 2.29 13.49 11.14
N ALA A 41 1.10 13.16 11.65
CA ALA A 41 -0.05 12.89 10.81
C ALA A 41 -0.41 14.15 10.01
N ASP A 42 -0.34 14.04 8.67
CA ASP A 42 -0.84 15.04 7.74
C ASP A 42 -2.28 14.69 7.37
N PRO A 43 -3.30 15.45 7.83
CA PRO A 43 -4.70 15.16 7.54
C PRO A 43 -5.04 15.29 6.05
N THR A 44 -4.18 15.96 5.27
CA THR A 44 -4.36 16.21 3.84
C THR A 44 -3.58 15.23 2.96
N VAL A 45 -2.96 14.21 3.55
CA VAL A 45 -2.11 13.25 2.83
C VAL A 45 -2.85 12.56 1.68
N LEU A 46 -4.17 12.35 1.83
CA LEU A 46 -5.05 11.75 0.82
C LEU A 46 -5.73 12.76 -0.13
N ASP A 47 -5.54 14.07 0.05
CA ASP A 47 -6.17 15.11 -0.76
C ASP A 47 -5.38 15.39 -2.07
N GLN A 48 -4.80 14.33 -2.66
CA GLN A 48 -4.02 14.42 -3.89
C GLN A 48 -4.93 14.55 -5.12
N PRO A 49 -4.57 15.34 -6.14
CA PRO A 49 -5.36 15.51 -7.36
C PRO A 49 -5.77 14.19 -8.03
N GLU A 50 -4.87 13.23 -8.07
CA GLU A 50 -5.05 11.93 -8.70
C GLU A 50 -6.09 11.09 -7.96
N LEU A 51 -6.27 11.30 -6.66
CA LEU A 51 -7.19 10.53 -5.81
C LEU A 51 -8.61 11.11 -5.80
N LYS A 52 -8.83 12.32 -6.33
CA LYS A 52 -10.12 13.06 -6.24
C LYS A 52 -11.31 12.35 -6.86
N HIS A 53 -11.09 11.49 -7.85
CA HIS A 53 -12.14 10.75 -8.55
C HIS A 53 -12.60 9.50 -7.79
N MET A 54 -11.85 9.07 -6.77
CA MET A 54 -12.18 7.88 -5.98
C MET A 54 -13.22 8.20 -4.91
N ASP A 55 -14.09 7.23 -4.61
CA ASP A 55 -14.97 7.32 -3.44
C ASP A 55 -14.13 7.43 -2.15
N ARG A 56 -14.53 8.32 -1.25
CA ARG A 56 -13.74 8.66 -0.06
C ARG A 56 -13.68 7.52 0.97
N ILE A 57 -14.69 6.66 1.03
CA ILE A 57 -14.69 5.50 1.92
C ILE A 57 -13.73 4.45 1.36
N LEU A 58 -13.83 4.16 0.06
CA LEU A 58 -12.95 3.19 -0.61
C LEU A 58 -11.48 3.63 -0.57
N LEU A 59 -11.21 4.93 -0.75
CA LEU A 59 -9.86 5.49 -0.66
C LEU A 59 -9.25 5.28 0.73
N LYS A 60 -10.01 5.58 1.80
CA LYS A 60 -9.53 5.39 3.18
C LYS A 60 -9.32 3.91 3.51
N GLN A 61 -10.21 3.02 3.05
CA GLN A 61 -10.08 1.58 3.23
C GLN A 61 -8.84 1.04 2.52
N SER A 62 -8.62 1.43 1.27
CA SER A 62 -7.46 1.03 0.47
C SER A 62 -6.16 1.53 1.10
N HIS A 63 -6.13 2.80 1.53
CA HIS A 63 -4.98 3.37 2.23
C HIS A 63 -4.66 2.62 3.53
N ALA A 64 -5.67 2.36 4.37
CA ALA A 64 -5.47 1.63 5.63
C ALA A 64 -4.96 0.22 5.38
N ALA A 65 -5.57 -0.51 4.45
CA ALA A 65 -5.15 -1.86 4.08
C ALA A 65 -3.72 -1.90 3.50
N LEU A 66 -3.38 -0.95 2.63
CA LEU A 66 -2.05 -0.83 2.05
C LEU A 66 -0.99 -0.52 3.11
N THR A 67 -1.28 0.43 4.00
CA THR A 67 -0.41 0.78 5.13
C THR A 67 -0.18 -0.42 6.05
N THR A 68 -1.24 -1.18 6.38
CA THR A 68 -1.12 -2.42 7.15
C THR A 68 -0.27 -3.46 6.43
N PHE A 69 -0.48 -3.65 5.13
CA PHE A 69 0.30 -4.59 4.34
C PHE A 69 1.77 -4.22 4.29
N ILE A 70 2.10 -2.94 4.11
CA ILE A 70 3.48 -2.44 4.15
C ILE A 70 4.14 -2.77 5.49
N LEU A 71 3.46 -2.50 6.61
CA LEU A 71 3.99 -2.78 7.93
C LEU A 71 4.21 -4.28 8.16
N GLU A 72 3.25 -5.11 7.77
CA GLU A 72 3.38 -6.57 7.87
C GLU A 72 4.52 -7.07 6.97
N ALA A 73 4.59 -6.57 5.73
CA ALA A 73 5.65 -6.84 4.76
C ALA A 73 7.05 -6.61 5.34
N VAL A 74 7.23 -5.49 6.04
CA VAL A 74 8.49 -5.14 6.70
C VAL A 74 8.71 -5.99 7.95
N LYS A 75 7.69 -6.15 8.80
CA LYS A 75 7.78 -6.90 10.06
C LYS A 75 8.26 -8.34 9.89
N HIS A 76 7.80 -9.05 8.87
CA HIS A 76 8.30 -10.41 8.57
C HIS A 76 9.45 -10.44 7.56
N ASN A 77 10.06 -9.29 7.26
CA ASN A 77 11.19 -9.19 6.33
C ASN A 77 10.88 -9.85 4.97
N ALA A 78 9.68 -9.63 4.41
CA ALA A 78 9.28 -10.30 3.18
C ALA A 78 10.21 -9.98 2.01
N ASP A 79 10.43 -11.01 1.20
CA ASP A 79 11.16 -10.94 -0.07
C ASP A 79 10.20 -10.74 -1.25
N LYS A 80 10.77 -10.63 -2.47
CA LYS A 80 9.98 -10.45 -3.70
C LYS A 80 8.99 -11.59 -3.90
N SER A 81 9.40 -12.83 -3.62
CA SER A 81 8.56 -14.01 -3.83
C SER A 81 7.33 -13.96 -2.92
N THR A 82 7.54 -13.70 -1.62
CA THR A 82 6.46 -13.63 -0.63
C THR A 82 5.47 -12.52 -0.95
N ILE A 83 5.96 -11.32 -1.31
CA ILE A 83 5.12 -10.18 -1.69
C ILE A 83 4.34 -10.48 -2.97
N SER A 84 5.01 -11.04 -3.99
CA SER A 84 4.36 -11.32 -5.28
C SER A 84 3.24 -12.34 -5.11
N SER A 85 3.50 -13.48 -4.45
CA SER A 85 2.48 -14.49 -4.22
C SER A 85 1.28 -13.95 -3.44
N CYS A 86 1.50 -13.15 -2.40
CA CYS A 86 0.42 -12.57 -1.62
C CYS A 86 -0.43 -11.56 -2.43
N LEU A 87 0.20 -10.72 -3.24
CA LEU A 87 -0.50 -9.74 -4.06
C LEU A 87 -1.20 -10.38 -5.28
N GLU A 88 -0.64 -11.45 -5.85
CA GLU A 88 -1.25 -12.26 -6.91
C GLU A 88 -2.56 -12.92 -6.44
N GLU A 89 -2.57 -13.47 -5.22
CA GLU A 89 -3.79 -14.01 -4.59
C GLU A 89 -4.88 -12.94 -4.42
N LEU A 90 -4.49 -11.68 -4.33
CA LEU A 90 -5.37 -10.51 -4.24
C LEU A 90 -5.59 -9.82 -5.60
N THR A 91 -5.31 -10.54 -6.70
CA THR A 91 -5.54 -10.16 -8.09
C THR A 91 -4.77 -8.93 -8.59
N PHE A 92 -3.65 -8.57 -7.96
CA PHE A 92 -2.77 -7.53 -8.48
C PHE A 92 -2.14 -7.97 -9.81
N SER A 93 -2.02 -7.02 -10.74
CA SER A 93 -1.24 -7.22 -11.96
C SER A 93 0.26 -7.21 -11.68
N THR A 94 1.04 -7.86 -12.54
CA THR A 94 2.50 -7.86 -12.49
C THR A 94 3.06 -6.44 -12.39
N ASP A 95 2.57 -5.49 -13.20
CA ASP A 95 3.01 -4.09 -13.17
C ASP A 95 2.83 -3.45 -11.79
N ARG A 96 1.68 -3.68 -11.12
CA ARG A 96 1.42 -3.14 -9.78
C ARG A 96 2.29 -3.78 -8.72
N ILE A 97 2.56 -5.07 -8.85
CA ILE A 97 3.48 -5.80 -7.97
C ILE A 97 4.89 -5.25 -8.12
N GLU A 98 5.35 -4.99 -9.33
CA GLU A 98 6.69 -4.41 -9.57
C GLU A 98 6.82 -2.99 -9.01
N ILE A 99 5.80 -2.14 -9.21
CA ILE A 99 5.74 -0.80 -8.64
C ILE A 99 5.74 -0.86 -7.10
N PHE A 100 4.90 -1.72 -6.52
CA PHE A 100 4.84 -1.95 -5.08
C PHE A 100 6.21 -2.38 -4.55
N PHE A 101 6.80 -3.42 -5.12
CA PHE A 101 8.05 -4.00 -4.64
C PHE A 101 9.22 -3.03 -4.77
N SER A 102 9.30 -2.28 -5.87
CA SER A 102 10.34 -1.26 -6.06
C SER A 102 10.25 -0.16 -5.00
N THR A 103 9.03 0.28 -4.67
CA THR A 103 8.78 1.30 -3.64
C THR A 103 9.06 0.75 -2.24
N TYR A 104 8.62 -0.48 -1.97
CA TYR A 104 8.91 -1.21 -0.74
C TYR A 104 10.41 -1.32 -0.50
N GLN A 105 11.20 -1.76 -1.49
CA GLN A 105 12.65 -1.88 -1.35
C GLN A 105 13.32 -0.54 -1.02
N LYS A 106 12.86 0.55 -1.65
CA LYS A 106 13.37 1.89 -1.40
C LYS A 106 13.18 2.34 0.05
N HIS A 107 12.04 2.01 0.66
CA HIS A 107 11.65 2.50 1.99
C HIS A 107 11.77 1.47 3.12
N LYS A 108 12.07 0.20 2.79
CA LYS A 108 12.11 -0.92 3.74
C LYS A 108 12.96 -0.59 4.98
N LYS A 109 14.21 -0.14 4.78
CA LYS A 109 15.13 0.15 5.88
C LYS A 109 14.64 1.24 6.82
N ASP A 110 13.98 2.26 6.28
CA ASP A 110 13.43 3.36 7.07
C ASP A 110 12.27 2.88 7.96
N ILE A 111 11.41 2.00 7.42
CA ILE A 111 10.31 1.39 8.17
C ILE A 111 10.83 0.34 9.17
N GLU A 112 11.86 -0.44 8.83
CA GLU A 112 12.52 -1.36 9.77
C GLU A 112 13.04 -0.59 10.98
N HIS A 113 13.69 0.57 10.75
CA HIS A 113 14.14 1.44 11.82
C HIS A 113 12.98 1.95 12.68
N LEU A 114 11.87 2.34 12.05
CA LEU A 114 10.65 2.76 12.74
C LEU A 114 10.07 1.66 13.64
N LEU A 115 10.02 0.42 13.16
CA LEU A 115 9.46 -0.73 13.88
C LEU A 115 10.38 -1.31 14.96
N SER A 116 11.69 -1.03 14.87
CA SER A 116 12.69 -1.48 15.85
C SER A 116 12.77 -0.59 17.11
N ARG A 117 12.00 0.50 17.15
CA ARG A 117 11.91 1.43 18.28
C ARG A 117 10.76 1.05 19.21
#